data_AF-V4A6A6-F1
#
_entry.id   AF-V4A6A6-F1
#
_cell.length_a   1.000
_cell.length_b   1.000
_cell.length_c   1.000
_cell.angle_alpha   90.00
_cell.angle_beta   90.00
_cell.angle_gamma   90.00
#
_symmetry.space_group_name_H-M   'P 1'
#
loop_
_entity.id
_entity.type
_entity.pdbx_description
1 polymer ?
#
loop_
_entity_poly.entity_id
_entity_poly.type
_entity_poly.pdbx_seq_one_letter_code
_entity_poly.pdbx_strand_id
1 'polypeptide(L)'
;MNHAVERSNTDKNLKCTCGISNTDKNLKCTCCRSNTDRNLKCTCGRSNTDRNLKCTHDRSNTDKNLKCTHDRSNTDRNLKCTHDRSNTDKNLKCTHDRSNTDKNLKCTCGRSNTDRNLKCTHDRSNTDRNLKCTCGRSNTDRNLKCTHDRSNTDRNLKCTCVQESQDSTLADFLDLIQIKLNHVLTCSKRLRLS
;
A
#
# COMPACT_ATOMS: atom_id res chain seq x y z
N MET A 1 19.46 -9.74 29.39
CA MET A 1 20.64 -9.58 28.51
C MET A 1 20.63 -8.16 27.96
N ASN A 2 21.57 -7.31 28.37
CA ASN A 2 21.75 -5.99 27.75
C ASN A 2 22.45 -6.19 26.41
N HIS A 3 21.70 -6.14 25.31
CA HIS A 3 22.32 -6.15 23.98
C HIS A 3 23.02 -4.81 23.77
N ALA A 4 24.34 -4.85 23.57
CA ALA A 4 25.12 -3.67 23.20
C ALA A 4 24.62 -3.09 21.87
N VAL A 5 24.58 -1.76 21.77
CA VAL A 5 24.24 -1.05 20.53
C VAL A 5 25.54 -0.76 19.79
N GLU A 6 25.66 -1.30 18.59
CA GLU A 6 26.81 -1.06 17.72
C GLU A 6 26.65 0.29 17.02
N ARG A 7 27.73 1.08 16.97
CA ARG A 7 27.74 2.39 16.31
C ARG A 7 28.81 2.44 15.24
N SER A 8 28.43 2.74 14.00
CA SER A 8 29.37 2.88 12.88
C SER A 8 29.13 4.16 12.09
N ASN A 9 30.21 4.83 11.67
CA ASN A 9 30.09 5.93 10.72
C ASN A 9 30.05 5.41 9.28
N THR A 10 31.02 4.59 8.90
CA THR A 10 31.10 4.03 7.57
C THR A 10 31.51 2.57 7.65
N ASP A 11 30.67 1.66 7.17
CA ASP A 11 31.01 0.25 7.07
C ASP A 11 30.76 -0.31 5.66
N LYS A 12 31.60 -1.27 5.27
CA LYS A 12 31.32 -2.09 4.09
C LYS A 12 30.30 -3.18 4.42
N ASN A 13 30.38 -3.77 5.61
CA ASN A 13 29.60 -4.91 6.07
C ASN A 13 29.36 -4.86 7.60
N LEU A 14 28.39 -4.05 8.05
CA LEU A 14 28.01 -4.00 9.45
C LEU A 14 27.00 -5.11 9.78
N LYS A 15 27.30 -5.94 10.79
CA LYS A 15 26.40 -6.97 11.30
C LYS A 15 26.28 -6.85 12.81
N CYS A 16 25.06 -6.68 13.30
CA CYS A 16 24.83 -6.41 14.71
C CYS A 16 23.46 -6.90 15.20
N THR A 17 23.21 -6.90 16.51
CA THR A 17 21.85 -7.12 17.02
C THR A 17 21.06 -5.81 16.96
N CYS A 18 21.62 -4.76 17.56
CA CYS A 18 21.11 -3.38 17.52
C CYS A 18 22.20 -2.47 16.94
N GLY A 19 21.87 -1.68 15.92
CA GLY A 19 22.85 -0.85 15.21
C GLY A 19 22.39 0.57 14.98
N ILE A 20 23.33 1.51 15.07
CA ILE A 20 23.17 2.87 14.58
C ILE A 20 24.30 3.13 13.60
N SER A 21 23.96 3.46 12.35
CA SER A 21 24.96 3.71 11.32
C SER A 21 24.67 4.93 10.46
N ASN A 22 25.72 5.52 9.90
CA ASN A 22 25.59 6.61 8.94
C ASN A 22 25.59 6.10 7.51
N THR A 23 26.65 5.42 7.07
CA THR A 23 26.77 4.95 5.68
C THR A 23 27.22 3.50 5.62
N ASP A 24 26.35 2.58 5.18
CA ASP A 24 26.74 1.19 4.97
C ASP A 24 26.55 0.72 3.53
N LYS A 25 27.51 -0.07 3.03
CA LYS A 25 27.26 -0.83 1.80
C LYS A 25 26.32 -2.00 2.07
N ASN A 26 26.49 -2.69 3.19
CA ASN A 26 25.66 -3.79 3.63
C ASN A 26 25.44 -3.70 5.14
N LEU A 27 24.21 -3.42 5.57
CA LEU A 27 23.80 -3.43 6.97
C LEU A 27 22.87 -4.60 7.24
N LYS A 28 23.21 -5.45 8.21
CA LYS A 28 22.38 -6.57 8.65
C LYS A 28 22.23 -6.59 10.16
N CYS A 29 21.08 -6.18 10.67
CA CYS A 29 20.82 -6.21 12.12
C CYS A 29 19.40 -6.65 12.47
N THR A 30 19.15 -7.00 13.73
CA THR A 30 17.77 -7.27 14.17
C THR A 30 16.98 -5.97 14.22
N CYS A 31 17.56 -4.95 14.87
CA CYS A 31 17.03 -3.58 14.93
C CYS A 31 18.11 -2.60 14.46
N CYS A 32 17.76 -1.62 13.65
CA CYS A 32 18.71 -0.61 13.20
C CYS A 32 18.11 0.77 13.00
N ARG A 33 18.96 1.78 13.16
CA ARG A 33 18.75 3.13 12.65
C ARG A 33 19.90 3.49 11.72
N SER A 34 19.64 3.73 10.44
CA SER A 34 20.66 4.07 9.46
C SER A 34 20.33 5.36 8.71
N ASN A 35 21.34 6.03 8.17
CA ASN A 35 21.12 7.18 7.29
C ASN A 35 21.12 6.76 5.82
N THR A 36 22.17 6.08 5.35
CA THR A 36 22.30 5.71 3.95
C THR A 36 22.82 4.28 3.80
N ASP A 37 21.98 3.35 3.34
CA ASP A 37 22.44 2.02 3.00
C ASP A 37 22.26 1.68 1.52
N ARG A 38 23.26 0.99 0.98
CA ARG A 38 23.07 0.36 -0.33
C ARG A 38 22.20 -0.88 -0.21
N ASN A 39 22.42 -1.69 0.83
CA ASN A 39 21.64 -2.89 1.12
C ASN A 39 21.36 -2.95 2.63
N LEU A 40 20.12 -2.74 3.02
CA LEU A 40 19.66 -2.89 4.39
C LEU A 40 18.82 -4.16 4.55
N LYS A 41 19.18 -4.99 5.52
CA LYS A 41 18.36 -6.13 5.95
C LYS A 41 18.16 -6.12 7.46
N CYS A 42 16.92 -5.98 7.92
CA CYS A 42 16.62 -6.03 9.33
C CYS A 42 15.29 -6.68 9.68
N THR A 43 14.96 -6.78 10.97
CA THR A 43 13.60 -7.12 11.39
C THR A 43 12.79 -5.84 11.60
N CYS A 44 13.39 -4.87 12.27
CA CYS A 44 12.84 -3.53 12.50
C CYS A 44 13.86 -2.48 12.05
N GLY A 45 13.47 -1.62 11.11
CA GLY A 45 14.32 -0.60 10.52
C GLY A 45 13.78 0.80 10.72
N ARG A 46 14.69 1.77 10.89
CA ARG A 46 14.46 3.17 10.58
C ARG A 46 15.59 3.65 9.69
N SER A 47 15.28 4.13 8.50
CA SER A 47 16.30 4.59 7.57
C SER A 47 15.92 5.91 6.91
N ASN A 48 16.92 6.64 6.42
CA ASN A 48 16.66 7.84 5.62
C ASN A 48 16.69 7.54 4.13
N THR A 49 17.68 6.81 3.64
CA THR A 49 17.83 6.54 2.21
C THR A 49 18.39 5.17 1.96
N ASP A 50 17.60 4.27 1.34
CA ASP A 50 18.09 2.98 0.92
C ASP A 50 17.90 2.67 -0.55
N ARG A 51 18.94 2.06 -1.13
CA ARG A 51 18.81 1.53 -2.49
C ARG A 51 18.02 0.22 -2.49
N ASN A 52 18.30 -0.67 -1.54
CA ASN A 52 17.61 -1.95 -1.40
C ASN A 52 17.35 -2.20 0.08
N LEU A 53 16.09 -2.17 0.49
CA LEU A 53 15.69 -2.42 1.86
C LEU A 53 14.82 -3.67 1.96
N LYS A 54 15.15 -4.54 2.92
CA LYS A 54 14.36 -5.71 3.26
C LYS A 54 14.17 -5.80 4.77
N CYS A 55 12.95 -5.62 5.24
CA CYS A 55 12.65 -5.74 6.66
C CYS A 55 11.31 -6.45 6.93
N THR A 56 10.97 -6.64 8.20
CA THR A 56 9.60 -7.00 8.57
C THR A 56 8.77 -5.74 8.81
N HIS A 57 9.33 -4.78 9.54
CA HIS A 57 8.73 -3.49 9.84
C HIS A 57 9.69 -2.37 9.46
N ASP A 58 9.23 -1.45 8.60
CA ASP A 58 10.01 -0.30 8.19
C ASP A 58 9.43 1.05 8.61
N ARG A 59 10.34 2.02 8.68
CA ARG A 59 10.05 3.44 8.55
C ARG A 59 11.20 4.09 7.78
N SER A 60 10.97 4.41 6.52
CA SER A 60 11.98 5.02 5.65
C SER A 60 11.53 6.39 5.14
N ASN A 61 12.50 7.24 4.79
CA ASN A 61 12.19 8.48 4.06
C ASN A 61 12.21 8.25 2.55
N THR A 62 13.19 7.53 2.02
CA THR A 62 13.33 7.35 0.58
C THR A 62 13.93 6.01 0.24
N ASP A 63 13.16 5.12 -0.38
CA ASP A 63 13.70 3.86 -0.90
C ASP A 63 13.53 3.68 -2.40
N LYS A 64 14.57 3.09 -3.01
CA LYS A 64 14.49 2.71 -4.42
C LYS A 64 13.78 1.38 -4.61
N ASN A 65 14.08 0.40 -3.75
CA ASN A 65 13.49 -0.94 -3.77
C ASN A 65 13.23 -1.38 -2.34
N LEU A 66 11.98 -1.38 -1.93
CA LEU A 66 11.55 -1.70 -0.58
C LEU A 66 10.70 -2.97 -0.57
N LYS A 67 11.09 -3.92 0.29
CA LYS A 67 10.32 -5.14 0.53
C LYS A 67 10.16 -5.37 2.02
N CYS A 68 8.94 -5.20 2.52
CA CYS A 68 8.64 -5.38 3.94
C CYS A 68 7.32 -6.14 4.16
N THR A 69 6.94 -6.35 5.42
CA THR A 69 5.57 -6.77 5.76
C THR A 69 4.71 -5.56 6.06
N HIS A 70 5.24 -4.63 6.87
CA HIS A 70 4.61 -3.39 7.24
C HIS A 70 5.51 -2.22 6.90
N ASP A 71 4.98 -1.31 6.10
CA ASP A 71 5.69 -0.12 5.67
C ASP A 71 5.11 1.18 6.22
N ARG A 72 5.99 2.17 6.33
CA ARG A 72 5.66 3.58 6.51
C ARG A 72 6.77 4.40 5.85
N SER A 73 6.59 4.77 4.59
CA SER A 73 7.57 5.53 3.83
C SER A 73 7.08 6.92 3.43
N ASN A 74 8.01 7.83 3.17
CA ASN A 74 7.67 9.10 2.51
C ASN A 74 7.69 8.96 0.99
N THR A 75 8.67 8.25 0.43
CA THR A 75 8.80 8.15 -1.03
C THR A 75 9.44 6.84 -1.44
N ASP A 76 8.71 5.99 -2.16
CA ASP A 76 9.32 4.82 -2.79
C ASP A 76 9.18 4.76 -4.30
N ARG A 77 10.25 4.29 -4.93
CA ARG A 77 10.21 4.00 -6.37
C ARG A 77 9.52 2.66 -6.64
N ASN A 78 9.85 1.62 -5.86
CA ASN A 78 9.25 0.30 -5.98
C ASN A 78 9.04 -0.28 -4.58
N LEU A 79 7.78 -0.36 -4.16
CA LEU A 79 7.39 -0.90 -2.87
C LEU A 79 6.59 -2.18 -3.04
N LYS A 80 6.99 -3.22 -2.30
CA LYS A 80 6.21 -4.45 -2.13
C LYS A 80 6.06 -4.79 -0.65
N CYS A 81 4.85 -4.71 -0.13
CA CYS A 81 4.55 -5.03 1.26
C CYS A 81 3.21 -5.77 1.43
N THR A 82 2.84 -6.09 2.66
CA THR A 82 1.47 -6.53 2.97
C THR A 82 0.60 -5.32 3.32
N HIS A 83 1.12 -4.46 4.20
CA HIS A 83 0.47 -3.22 4.63
C HIS A 83 1.36 -2.04 4.31
N ASP A 84 0.83 -1.09 3.56
CA ASP A 84 1.50 0.16 3.26
C ASP A 84 0.85 1.37 3.95
N ARG A 85 1.68 2.37 4.25
CA ARG A 85 1.29 3.76 4.46
C ARG A 85 2.36 4.68 3.88
N SER A 86 2.25 5.06 2.62
CA SER A 86 3.19 5.96 1.96
C SER A 86 2.63 7.35 1.66
N ASN A 87 3.52 8.33 1.49
CA ASN A 87 3.12 9.63 0.92
C ASN A 87 3.17 9.61 -0.62
N THR A 88 4.17 8.97 -1.21
CA THR A 88 4.32 8.98 -2.67
C THR A 88 4.99 7.72 -3.16
N ASP A 89 4.27 6.90 -3.95
CA ASP A 89 4.90 5.77 -4.64
C ASP A 89 4.80 5.82 -6.15
N LYS A 90 5.90 5.45 -6.79
CA LYS A 90 5.90 5.27 -8.24
C LYS A 90 5.28 3.94 -8.65
N ASN A 91 5.60 2.87 -7.92
CA ASN A 91 5.10 1.52 -8.17
C ASN A 91 4.86 0.82 -6.82
N LEU A 92 3.60 0.76 -6.39
CA LEU A 92 3.20 0.11 -5.15
C LEU A 92 2.43 -1.18 -5.44
N LYS A 93 2.85 -2.26 -4.78
CA LYS A 93 2.11 -3.51 -4.71
C LYS A 93 1.97 -3.99 -3.27
N CYS A 94 0.75 -4.00 -2.76
CA CYS A 94 0.46 -4.45 -1.40
C CYS A 94 -0.87 -5.21 -1.30
N THR A 95 -1.23 -5.66 -0.10
CA THR A 95 -2.58 -6.18 0.17
C THR A 95 -3.49 -5.05 0.62
N HIS A 96 -3.01 -4.24 1.57
CA HIS A 96 -3.69 -3.08 2.11
C HIS A 96 -2.83 -1.84 1.88
N ASP A 97 -3.40 -0.88 1.18
CA ASP A 97 -2.77 0.41 0.91
C ASP A 97 -3.44 1.55 1.67
N ARG A 98 -2.63 2.54 2.05
CA ARG A 98 -3.10 3.88 2.35
C ARG A 98 -2.05 4.91 1.91
N SER A 99 -2.13 5.34 0.66
CA SER A 99 -1.21 6.31 0.08
C SER A 99 -1.81 7.72 -0.10
N ASN A 100 -0.96 8.73 -0.26
CA ASN A 100 -1.42 10.05 -0.73
C ASN A 100 -1.37 10.15 -2.26
N THR A 101 -0.30 9.67 -2.90
CA THR A 101 -0.13 9.81 -4.34
C THR A 101 0.60 8.63 -4.95
N ASP A 102 -0.08 7.84 -5.79
CA ASP A 102 0.59 6.79 -6.54
C ASP A 102 0.52 6.96 -8.06
N LYS A 103 1.65 6.67 -8.70
CA LYS A 103 1.65 6.57 -10.15
C LYS A 103 1.06 5.25 -10.62
N ASN A 104 1.39 4.14 -9.95
CA ASN A 104 0.88 2.81 -10.26
C ASN A 104 0.65 2.06 -8.94
N LEU A 105 -0.61 1.93 -8.55
CA LEU A 105 -1.01 1.18 -7.35
C LEU A 105 -1.72 -0.12 -7.74
N LYS A 106 -1.27 -1.23 -7.15
CA LYS A 106 -1.97 -2.51 -7.17
C LYS A 106 -2.15 -3.05 -5.76
N CYS A 107 -3.39 -3.08 -5.28
CA CYS A 107 -3.72 -3.59 -3.95
C CYS A 107 -4.96 -4.49 -3.95
N THR A 108 -5.31 -5.07 -2.81
CA THR A 108 -6.62 -5.70 -2.61
C THR A 108 -7.61 -4.67 -2.08
N CYS A 109 -7.20 -3.91 -1.07
CA CYS A 109 -7.95 -2.81 -0.49
C CYS A 109 -7.09 -1.54 -0.52
N GLY A 110 -7.58 -0.50 -1.20
CA GLY A 110 -6.86 0.77 -1.40
C GLY A 110 -7.57 1.96 -0.78
N ARG A 111 -6.77 2.93 -0.34
CA ARG A 111 -7.22 4.26 0.05
C ARG A 111 -6.19 5.28 -0.38
N SER A 112 -6.48 6.01 -1.45
CA SER A 112 -5.56 6.99 -2.04
C SER A 112 -6.20 8.36 -2.20
N ASN A 113 -5.40 9.43 -2.19
CA ASN A 113 -5.90 10.75 -2.57
C ASN A 113 -5.80 10.96 -4.08
N THR A 114 -4.72 10.53 -4.72
CA THR A 114 -4.52 10.78 -6.14
C THR A 114 -3.75 9.64 -6.79
N ASP A 115 -4.40 8.88 -7.67
CA ASP A 115 -3.70 7.88 -8.46
C ASP A 115 -3.79 8.11 -9.97
N ARG A 116 -2.66 7.83 -10.62
CA ARG A 116 -2.64 7.83 -12.09
C ARG A 116 -3.20 6.52 -12.65
N ASN A 117 -2.81 5.39 -12.08
CA ASN A 117 -3.24 4.06 -12.48
C ASN A 117 -3.49 3.21 -11.24
N LEU A 118 -4.76 3.00 -10.90
CA LEU A 118 -5.19 2.26 -9.73
C LEU A 118 -5.86 0.95 -10.14
N LYS A 119 -5.37 -0.16 -9.58
CA LYS A 119 -6.00 -1.47 -9.72
C LYS A 119 -6.17 -2.14 -8.37
N CYS A 120 -7.41 -2.28 -7.93
CA CYS A 120 -7.72 -2.89 -6.65
C CYS A 120 -8.96 -3.79 -6.73
N THR A 121 -9.29 -4.48 -5.64
CA THR A 121 -10.60 -5.15 -5.50
C THR A 121 -11.61 -4.19 -4.90
N HIS A 122 -11.21 -3.54 -3.80
CA HIS A 122 -11.99 -2.52 -3.10
C HIS A 122 -11.23 -1.21 -3.08
N ASP A 123 -11.86 -0.16 -3.58
CA ASP A 123 -11.27 1.17 -3.67
C ASP A 123 -11.99 2.24 -2.87
N ARG A 124 -11.21 3.19 -2.37
CA ARG A 124 -11.69 4.52 -1.97
C ARG A 124 -10.66 5.57 -2.37
N SER A 125 -10.92 6.29 -3.44
CA SER A 125 -10.03 7.34 -3.94
C SER A 125 -10.70 8.71 -3.97
N ASN A 126 -9.90 9.78 -3.99
CA ASN A 126 -10.43 11.12 -4.28
C ASN A 126 -10.34 11.43 -5.78
N THR A 127 -9.20 11.18 -6.41
CA THR A 127 -9.00 11.55 -7.82
C THR A 127 -8.19 10.50 -8.55
N ASP A 128 -8.80 9.78 -9.50
CA ASP A 128 -8.07 8.86 -10.35
C ASP A 128 -8.13 9.20 -11.83
N ARG A 129 -6.98 9.04 -12.50
CA ARG A 129 -6.97 9.11 -13.98
C ARG A 129 -7.49 7.82 -14.60
N ASN A 130 -7.07 6.67 -14.08
CA ASN A 130 -7.46 5.35 -14.57
C ASN A 130 -7.70 4.42 -13.37
N LEU A 131 -8.96 4.20 -13.00
CA LEU A 131 -9.35 3.30 -11.92
C LEU A 131 -9.95 2.02 -12.47
N LYS A 132 -9.43 0.88 -12.01
CA LYS A 132 -10.04 -0.44 -12.21
C LYS A 132 -10.24 -1.15 -10.87
N CYS A 133 -11.49 -1.31 -10.47
CA CYS A 133 -11.85 -1.99 -9.23
C CYS A 133 -13.00 -3.00 -9.43
N THR A 134 -13.30 -3.79 -8.40
CA THR A 134 -14.57 -4.54 -8.35
C THR A 134 -15.64 -3.66 -7.69
N CYS A 135 -15.29 -3.06 -6.55
CA CYS A 135 -16.11 -2.11 -5.82
C CYS A 135 -15.32 -0.82 -5.63
N GLY A 136 -15.84 0.30 -6.10
CA GLY A 136 -15.19 1.61 -6.04
C GLY A 136 -16.03 2.66 -5.31
N ARG A 137 -15.34 3.63 -4.73
CA ARG A 137 -15.92 4.92 -4.35
C ARG A 137 -14.90 6.00 -4.65
N SER A 138 -15.25 6.91 -5.54
CA SER A 138 -14.36 7.98 -5.99
C SER A 138 -15.06 9.33 -6.01
N ASN A 139 -14.32 10.42 -5.85
CA ASN A 139 -14.89 11.76 -6.05
C ASN A 139 -14.78 12.21 -7.50
N THR A 140 -13.64 11.94 -8.15
CA THR A 140 -13.39 12.40 -9.52
C THR A 140 -12.57 11.41 -10.31
N ASP A 141 -13.16 10.75 -11.31
CA ASP A 141 -12.44 9.86 -12.20
C ASP A 141 -12.49 10.27 -13.67
N ARG A 142 -11.40 10.03 -14.40
CA ARG A 142 -11.35 10.25 -15.87
C ARG A 142 -11.63 8.99 -16.68
N ASN A 143 -11.32 7.81 -16.16
CA ASN A 143 -11.56 6.52 -16.81
C ASN A 143 -11.78 5.48 -15.71
N LEU A 144 -13.05 5.23 -15.38
CA LEU A 144 -13.43 4.31 -14.32
C LEU A 144 -14.01 3.02 -14.90
N LYS A 145 -13.48 1.87 -14.48
CA LYS A 145 -14.01 0.55 -14.79
C LYS A 145 -14.23 -0.27 -13.53
N CYS A 146 -15.47 -0.65 -13.28
CA CYS A 146 -15.90 -1.25 -12.03
C CYS A 146 -17.08 -2.20 -12.23
N THR A 147 -17.32 -3.07 -11.24
CA THR A 147 -18.58 -3.83 -11.18
C THR A 147 -19.63 -3.02 -10.45
N HIS A 148 -19.26 -2.51 -9.28
CA HIS A 148 -20.09 -1.63 -8.46
C HIS A 148 -19.34 -0.34 -8.14
N ASP A 149 -20.03 0.79 -8.24
CA ASP A 149 -19.42 2.08 -8.03
C ASP A 149 -20.36 3.13 -7.45
N ARG A 150 -19.75 4.01 -6.65
CA ARG A 150 -20.35 5.20 -6.07
C ARG A 150 -19.42 6.38 -6.31
N SER A 151 -19.67 7.13 -7.38
CA SER A 151 -18.87 8.28 -7.78
C SER A 151 -19.68 9.58 -7.81
N ASN A 152 -18.96 10.71 -7.68
CA ASN A 152 -19.55 12.05 -7.81
C ASN A 152 -19.38 12.64 -9.20
N THR A 153 -18.20 12.49 -9.81
CA THR A 153 -17.89 13.10 -11.10
C THR A 153 -17.00 12.21 -11.94
N ASP A 154 -17.60 11.56 -12.94
CA ASP A 154 -16.85 10.68 -13.83
C ASP A 154 -16.87 11.13 -15.28
N ARG A 155 -15.71 10.99 -15.91
CA ARG A 155 -15.58 10.92 -17.36
C ARG A 155 -15.34 9.46 -17.73
N ASN A 156 -15.96 8.97 -18.81
CA ASN A 156 -15.76 7.61 -19.32
C ASN A 156 -15.97 6.50 -18.26
N LEU A 157 -17.12 6.53 -17.59
CA LEU A 157 -17.53 5.49 -16.65
C LEU A 157 -17.99 4.22 -17.38
N LYS A 158 -17.44 3.07 -16.98
CA LYS A 158 -17.93 1.74 -17.34
C LYS A 158 -18.18 0.91 -16.08
N CYS A 159 -19.42 0.95 -15.61
CA CYS A 159 -19.87 0.21 -14.42
C CYS A 159 -21.06 -0.70 -14.74
N THR A 160 -21.22 -1.79 -13.98
CA THR A 160 -22.40 -2.67 -14.09
C THR A 160 -23.55 -2.16 -13.22
N CYS A 161 -23.26 -1.60 -12.04
CA CYS A 161 -24.23 -0.98 -11.16
C CYS A 161 -23.68 0.29 -10.51
N VAL A 162 -24.29 1.44 -10.83
CA VAL A 162 -23.90 2.76 -10.33
C VAL A 162 -24.90 3.21 -9.27
N GLN A 163 -24.39 3.69 -8.14
CA GLN A 163 -25.16 4.41 -7.12
C GLN A 163 -24.67 5.85 -7.12
N GLU A 164 -25.45 6.79 -7.67
CA GLU A 164 -25.15 8.21 -7.53
C GLU A 164 -25.40 8.63 -6.07
N SER A 165 -24.37 9.14 -5.42
CA SER A 165 -24.42 9.38 -3.98
C SER A 165 -24.93 10.76 -3.61
N GLN A 166 -26.17 10.82 -3.13
CA GLN A 166 -26.51 11.72 -2.03
C GLN A 166 -26.62 10.89 -0.73
N ASP A 167 -25.63 11.11 0.13
CA ASP A 167 -25.55 10.87 1.59
C ASP A 167 -25.43 9.49 2.30
N SER A 168 -24.60 9.57 3.36
CA SER A 168 -24.55 8.82 4.64
C SER A 168 -23.79 7.48 4.82
N THR A 169 -23.00 7.43 5.90
CA THR A 169 -21.89 6.51 6.21
C THR A 169 -22.26 5.24 7.01
N LEU A 170 -23.48 5.14 7.55
CA LEU A 170 -23.96 3.94 8.26
C LEU A 170 -24.55 2.90 7.28
N ALA A 171 -25.20 3.38 6.22
CA ALA A 171 -25.59 2.57 5.08
C ALA A 171 -24.37 1.87 4.46
N ASP A 172 -23.24 2.59 4.36
CA ASP A 172 -21.98 2.07 3.79
C ASP A 172 -21.42 0.81 4.51
N PHE A 173 -21.61 0.66 5.83
CA PHE A 173 -21.11 -0.50 6.58
C PHE A 173 -22.09 -1.69 6.51
N LEU A 174 -23.39 -1.41 6.56
CA LEU A 174 -24.44 -2.42 6.40
C LEU A 174 -24.49 -2.96 4.96
N ASP A 175 -24.27 -2.12 3.96
CA ASP A 175 -24.21 -2.52 2.54
C ASP A 175 -23.00 -3.40 2.23
N LEU A 176 -21.83 -3.13 2.84
CA LEU A 176 -20.67 -4.00 2.68
C LEU A 176 -20.91 -5.40 3.27
N ILE A 177 -21.63 -5.47 4.40
CA ILE A 177 -22.05 -6.74 5.01
C ILE A 177 -23.10 -7.43 4.11
N GLN A 178 -24.07 -6.68 3.59
CA GLN A 178 -25.14 -7.21 2.75
C GLN A 178 -24.63 -7.72 1.40
N ILE A 179 -23.66 -7.03 0.78
CA ILE A 179 -22.97 -7.48 -0.44
C ILE A 179 -22.20 -8.79 -0.18
N LYS A 180 -21.51 -8.92 0.96
CA LYS A 180 -20.85 -10.18 1.35
C LYS A 180 -21.86 -11.32 1.51
N LEU A 181 -22.99 -11.07 2.17
CA LEU A 181 -24.07 -12.05 2.33
C LEU A 181 -24.64 -12.48 0.97
N ASN A 182 -24.94 -11.54 0.07
CA ASN A 182 -25.49 -11.84 -1.24
C ASN A 182 -24.52 -12.61 -2.15
N HIS A 183 -23.22 -12.33 -2.08
CA HIS A 183 -22.20 -13.10 -2.79
C HIS A 183 -22.09 -14.55 -2.27
N VAL A 184 -22.19 -14.76 -0.96
CA VAL A 184 -22.21 -16.11 -0.36
C VAL A 184 -23.47 -16.89 -0.77
N LEU A 185 -24.63 -16.22 -0.78
CA LEU A 185 -25.91 -16.81 -1.19
C LEU A 185 -25.96 -17.18 -2.67
N THR A 186 -25.47 -16.31 -3.55
CA THR A 186 -25.41 -16.58 -5.01
C THR A 186 -24.39 -17.66 -5.35
N CYS A 187 -23.25 -17.71 -4.65
CA CYS A 187 -22.25 -18.79 -4.82
C CYS A 187 -22.79 -20.15 -4.31
N SER A 188 -23.50 -20.15 -3.17
CA SER A 188 -24.16 -21.37 -2.63
C SER A 188 -25.29 -21.89 -3.53
N LYS A 189 -26.06 -20.99 -4.17
CA LYS A 189 -27.08 -21.40 -5.15
C LYS A 189 -26.46 -22.00 -6.42
N ARG A 190 -25.33 -21.46 -6.89
CA ARG A 190 -24.58 -22.01 -8.04
C ARG A 190 -23.97 -23.39 -7.77
N LEU A 191 -23.51 -23.66 -6.54
CA LEU A 191 -22.91 -24.95 -6.17
C LEU A 191 -23.94 -26.08 -5.97
N ARG A 192 -25.21 -25.75 -5.72
CA ARG A 192 -26.32 -26.74 -5.61
C ARG A 192 -26.98 -27.08 -6.94
N LEU A 193 -26.63 -26.37 -8.01
CA LEU A 193 -27.17 -26.53 -9.37
C LEU A 193 -26.14 -27.14 -10.36
N SER A 194 -24.97 -27.56 -9.88
CA SER A 194 -23.98 -28.39 -10.61
C SER A 194 -23.84 -29.74 -9.93
#